data_AF-A0AAW4Y0X4-F1
#
_entry.id   AF-A0AAW4Y0X4-F1
#
_cell.length_a   1.000
_cell.length_b   1.000
_cell.length_c   1.000
_cell.angle_alpha   90.00
_cell.angle_beta   90.00
_cell.angle_gamma   90.00
#
_symmetry.space_group_name_H-M   'P 1'
#
loop_
_entity.id
_entity.type
_entity.pdbx_description
1 polymer ?
#
loop_
_entity_poly.entity_id
_entity_poly.type
_entity_poly.pdbx_seq_one_letter_code
_entity_poly.pdbx_strand_id
1 'polypeptide(L)'
;MRYRTLCQLASLAAVCAGLASSFSARAAETRANRFTMSDSVTSVQLCGNRNQGSKKAVQPYRLVQGEQNGQTYLFVQWMNQPEETPHWRGVAAHTQGFAEINDDNDLGLQDLRCRAHGKGIVITAQVTGGKPAVKRRTMQLEVGPALEKYSISFSPALK
;
A
#
# COMPACT_ATOMS: atom_id res chain seq x y z
N MET A 1 63.67 -51.99 31.10
CA MET A 1 64.93 -51.64 30.43
C MET A 1 64.71 -50.43 29.53
N ARG A 2 65.59 -49.43 29.65
CA ARG A 2 66.01 -48.42 28.66
C ARG A 2 64.99 -47.38 28.15
N TYR A 3 65.16 -46.17 28.68
CA TYR A 3 64.90 -44.88 28.02
C TYR A 3 65.71 -44.74 26.72
N ARG A 4 65.15 -44.09 25.70
CA ARG A 4 65.91 -43.22 24.79
C ARG A 4 65.02 -42.20 24.06
N THR A 5 65.31 -40.96 24.40
CA THR A 5 65.00 -39.66 23.81
C THR A 5 65.24 -39.61 22.29
N LEU A 6 64.45 -38.79 21.56
CA LEU A 6 64.98 -37.68 20.73
C LEU A 6 63.87 -36.92 19.97
N CYS A 7 63.85 -35.61 20.25
CA CYS A 7 63.76 -34.48 19.33
C CYS A 7 62.59 -34.27 18.34
N GLN A 8 62.03 -33.05 18.50
CA GLN A 8 61.79 -32.03 17.46
C GLN A 8 60.50 -32.18 16.60
N LEU A 9 59.66 -31.15 16.37
CA LEU A 9 59.82 -29.70 16.44
C LEU A 9 58.53 -29.01 16.95
N ALA A 10 58.74 -27.89 17.63
CA ALA A 10 57.76 -26.84 17.87
C ALA A 10 57.55 -25.97 16.61
N SER A 11 56.31 -25.49 16.43
CA SER A 11 55.80 -24.33 15.63
C SER A 11 54.37 -24.72 15.23
N LEU A 12 53.29 -23.94 15.31
CA LEU A 12 53.01 -22.51 15.16
C LEU A 12 51.93 -22.12 16.20
N ALA A 13 52.10 -21.09 17.02
CA ALA A 13 51.88 -19.67 16.73
C ALA A 13 50.41 -19.26 16.48
N ALA A 14 49.98 -18.32 17.34
CA ALA A 14 49.01 -17.24 17.12
C ALA A 14 47.51 -17.54 17.19
N VAL A 15 47.01 -17.43 18.43
CA VAL A 15 45.89 -16.56 18.85
C VAL A 15 45.19 -15.79 17.72
N CYS A 16 43.99 -16.24 17.34
CA CYS A 16 42.93 -15.37 16.86
C CYS A 16 41.86 -15.28 17.95
N ALA A 17 42.12 -14.44 18.95
CA ALA A 17 41.08 -13.90 19.80
C ALA A 17 40.36 -12.78 19.03
N GLY A 18 39.03 -12.83 19.06
CA GLY A 18 38.19 -11.67 18.78
C GLY A 18 37.75 -11.52 17.34
N LEU A 19 36.53 -11.98 17.06
CA LEU A 19 35.40 -11.16 16.61
C LEU A 19 34.33 -12.07 15.98
N ALA A 20 33.06 -11.74 16.26
CA ALA A 20 31.85 -12.35 15.72
C ALA A 20 31.47 -13.70 16.41
N SER A 21 30.27 -13.94 16.95
CA SER A 21 28.96 -13.33 16.70
C SER A 21 28.01 -13.64 17.88
N SER A 22 28.00 -12.82 18.92
CA SER A 22 26.87 -12.80 19.86
C SER A 22 25.86 -11.77 19.39
N PHE A 23 25.03 -12.13 18.41
CA PHE A 23 23.77 -11.43 18.13
C PHE A 23 22.77 -12.34 17.40
N SER A 24 22.38 -13.43 18.04
CA SER A 24 21.14 -14.13 17.69
C SER A 24 19.96 -13.42 18.34
N ALA A 25 19.56 -12.27 17.81
CA ALA A 25 18.31 -11.61 18.19
C ALA A 25 17.91 -10.50 17.19
N ARG A 26 17.73 -10.86 15.91
CA ARG A 26 16.82 -10.18 14.97
C ARG A 26 16.72 -10.93 13.63
N ALA A 27 16.48 -12.23 13.69
CA ALA A 27 16.14 -13.03 12.51
C ALA A 27 14.65 -13.41 12.47
N ALA A 28 13.83 -12.82 13.35
CA ALA A 28 12.41 -13.17 13.54
C ALA A 28 11.41 -12.08 13.15
N GLU A 29 11.85 -10.93 12.60
CA GLU A 29 10.94 -9.87 12.13
C GLU A 29 11.08 -9.54 10.64
N THR A 30 11.83 -10.35 9.88
CA THR A 30 11.94 -10.20 8.42
C THR A 30 10.88 -11.02 7.67
N ARG A 31 9.66 -11.11 8.22
CA ARG A 31 8.54 -11.75 7.51
C ARG A 31 7.20 -11.03 7.63
N ALA A 32 7.15 -9.88 8.30
CA ALA A 32 6.01 -8.98 8.19
C ALA A 32 6.19 -8.11 6.95
N ASN A 33 5.51 -8.48 5.86
CA ASN A 33 5.02 -7.61 4.79
C ASN A 33 5.79 -6.29 4.57
N ARG A 34 6.93 -6.32 3.87
CA ARG A 34 7.35 -5.12 3.12
C ARG A 34 6.54 -5.04 1.83
N PHE A 35 5.26 -4.71 1.97
CA PHE A 35 4.71 -3.68 1.11
C PHE A 35 5.43 -2.42 1.58
N THR A 36 6.40 -1.93 0.82
CA THR A 36 6.85 -0.55 1.00
C THR A 36 5.67 0.30 0.53
N MET A 37 4.65 0.43 1.37
CA MET A 37 3.73 1.54 1.26
C MET A 37 4.63 2.77 1.35
N SER A 38 4.56 3.64 0.34
CA SER A 38 5.25 4.92 0.42
C SER A 38 4.85 5.56 1.75
N ASP A 39 5.76 6.27 2.43
CA ASP A 39 5.44 6.96 3.70
C ASP A 39 4.24 7.91 3.55
N SER A 40 3.88 8.24 2.31
CA SER A 40 2.69 9.02 1.97
C SER A 40 1.39 8.23 1.98
N VAL A 41 1.35 6.89 1.98
CA VAL A 41 0.09 6.14 1.97
C VAL A 41 -0.48 6.06 3.39
N THR A 42 -1.66 6.63 3.59
CA THR A 42 -2.33 6.72 4.90
C THR A 42 -3.46 5.71 5.06
N SER A 43 -4.08 5.26 3.97
CA SER A 43 -5.15 4.26 4.01
C SER A 43 -5.20 3.42 2.74
N VAL A 44 -5.50 2.13 2.89
CA VAL A 44 -5.77 1.21 1.78
C VAL A 44 -7.03 0.39 2.11
N GLN A 45 -8.02 0.42 1.22
CA GLN A 45 -9.30 -0.27 1.40
C GLN A 45 -9.65 -1.07 0.13
N LEU A 46 -10.11 -2.32 0.28
CA LEU A 46 -10.69 -3.06 -0.84
C LEU A 46 -12.18 -2.73 -0.95
N CYS A 47 -12.64 -2.44 -2.18
CA CYS A 47 -13.95 -1.87 -2.42
C CYS A 47 -14.70 -2.64 -3.51
N GLY A 48 -15.60 -3.53 -3.13
CA GLY A 48 -16.39 -4.27 -4.11
C GLY A 48 -15.53 -4.97 -5.17
N ASN A 49 -16.17 -5.42 -6.25
CA ASN A 49 -15.51 -6.19 -7.29
C ASN A 49 -16.04 -5.82 -8.68
N ARG A 50 -15.14 -5.79 -9.66
CA ARG A 50 -15.48 -5.74 -11.07
C ARG A 50 -15.97 -7.13 -11.50
N ASN A 51 -17.26 -7.27 -11.74
CA ASN A 51 -17.82 -8.47 -12.35
C ASN A 51 -17.64 -8.38 -13.88
N GLN A 52 -16.68 -9.13 -14.43
CA GLN A 52 -16.61 -9.37 -15.87
C GLN A 52 -17.48 -10.59 -16.27
N GLY A 53 -18.80 -10.54 -16.01
CA GLY A 53 -19.71 -11.63 -16.38
C GLY A 53 -19.67 -12.85 -15.44
N SER A 54 -20.63 -13.75 -15.62
CA SER A 54 -21.01 -14.82 -14.67
C SER A 54 -19.99 -15.93 -14.43
N LYS A 55 -18.83 -15.92 -15.12
CA LYS A 55 -17.79 -16.95 -15.01
C LYS A 55 -16.37 -16.39 -14.78
N LYS A 56 -16.20 -15.09 -14.57
CA LYS A 56 -14.86 -14.51 -14.39
C LYS A 56 -14.54 -14.31 -12.92
N ALA A 57 -13.25 -14.47 -12.61
CA ALA A 57 -12.71 -14.31 -11.27
C ALA A 57 -12.96 -12.89 -10.72
N VAL A 58 -13.06 -12.84 -9.40
CA VAL A 58 -13.31 -11.63 -8.63
C VAL A 58 -12.11 -10.69 -8.74
N GLN A 59 -12.31 -9.51 -9.33
CA GLN A 59 -11.29 -8.48 -9.51
C GLN A 59 -11.63 -7.26 -8.63
N PRO A 60 -11.03 -7.13 -7.43
CA PRO A 60 -11.41 -6.08 -6.51
C PRO A 60 -10.95 -4.71 -6.99
N TYR A 61 -11.66 -3.67 -6.57
CA TYR A 61 -11.09 -2.33 -6.56
C TYR A 61 -10.32 -2.13 -5.25
N ARG A 62 -9.23 -1.37 -5.30
CA ARG A 62 -8.47 -0.92 -4.13
C ARG A 62 -8.44 0.59 -4.12
N LEU A 63 -9.01 1.18 -3.08
CA LEU A 63 -8.91 2.61 -2.79
C LEU A 63 -7.64 2.85 -1.99
N VAL A 64 -6.83 3.80 -2.44
CA VAL A 64 -5.58 4.20 -1.79
C VAL A 64 -5.68 5.69 -1.49
N GLN A 65 -5.64 6.03 -0.21
CA GLN A 65 -5.49 7.41 0.24
C GLN A 65 -4.06 7.61 0.70
N GLY A 66 -3.52 8.79 0.38
CA GLY A 66 -2.24 9.22 0.88
C GLY A 66 -2.21 10.70 1.24
N GLU A 67 -1.14 11.09 1.91
CA GLU A 67 -0.78 12.45 2.24
C GLU A 67 0.72 12.64 2.01
N GLN A 68 1.12 13.67 1.26
CA GLN A 68 2.52 14.04 1.09
C GLN A 68 2.65 15.55 1.21
N ASN A 69 3.55 16.02 2.09
CA ASN A 69 3.75 17.46 2.33
C ASN A 69 2.45 18.21 2.69
N GLY A 70 1.53 17.56 3.41
CA GLY A 70 0.22 18.13 3.79
C GLY A 70 -0.85 18.10 2.69
N GLN A 71 -0.52 17.62 1.48
CA GLN A 71 -1.46 17.47 0.37
C GLN A 71 -2.05 16.07 0.37
N THR A 72 -3.38 15.99 0.22
CA THR A 72 -4.10 14.71 0.14
C THR A 72 -4.07 14.16 -1.29
N TYR A 73 -3.88 12.85 -1.43
CA TYR A 73 -4.01 12.13 -2.68
C TYR A 73 -5.00 10.97 -2.55
N LEU A 74 -5.78 10.75 -3.61
CA LEU A 74 -6.69 9.64 -3.73
C LEU A 74 -6.47 8.91 -5.06
N PHE A 75 -6.37 7.59 -4.97
CA PHE A 75 -6.27 6.71 -6.13
C PHE A 75 -7.24 5.55 -6.03
N VAL A 76 -7.82 5.16 -7.16
CA VAL A 76 -8.51 3.88 -7.32
C VAL A 76 -7.69 2.96 -8.18
N GLN A 77 -7.54 1.72 -7.73
CA GLN A 77 -6.77 0.70 -8.43
C GLN A 77 -7.66 -0.47 -8.80
N TRP A 78 -7.60 -0.88 -10.06
CA TRP A 78 -8.24 -2.08 -10.56
C TRP A 78 -7.25 -3.21 -10.32
N MET A 79 -7.56 -4.11 -9.41
CA MET A 79 -6.63 -5.18 -9.10
C MET A 79 -6.74 -6.29 -10.15
N ASN A 80 -5.59 -6.87 -10.52
CA ASN A 80 -5.60 -8.15 -11.21
C ASN A 80 -6.21 -9.22 -10.29
N GLN A 81 -6.70 -10.29 -10.92
CA GLN A 81 -7.23 -11.43 -10.18
C GLN A 81 -6.16 -11.92 -9.19
N PRO A 82 -6.51 -12.18 -7.92
CA PRO A 82 -5.63 -12.95 -7.06
C PRO A 82 -5.41 -14.33 -7.68
N GLU A 83 -4.19 -14.60 -8.16
CA GLU A 83 -3.81 -15.96 -8.54
C GLU A 83 -3.93 -16.86 -7.30
N GLU A 84 -4.25 -18.14 -7.52
CA GLU A 84 -4.20 -19.21 -6.51
C GLU A 84 -2.75 -19.56 -6.12
N THR A 85 -1.83 -18.60 -6.16
CA THR A 85 -0.44 -18.79 -5.78
C THR A 85 -0.21 -18.26 -4.36
N PRO A 86 0.55 -18.99 -3.51
CA PRO A 86 0.73 -18.65 -2.10
C PRO A 86 1.48 -17.32 -1.84
N HIS A 87 1.91 -16.63 -2.90
CA HIS A 87 2.64 -15.36 -2.83
C HIS A 87 2.10 -14.30 -3.78
N TRP A 88 0.82 -14.39 -4.19
CA TRP A 88 0.21 -13.35 -5.00
C TRP A 88 0.37 -11.97 -4.34
N ARG A 89 1.18 -11.12 -4.97
CA ARG A 89 1.26 -9.70 -4.62
C ARG A 89 0.18 -9.02 -5.43
N GLY A 90 -0.89 -8.54 -4.81
CA GLY A 90 -1.94 -7.79 -5.48
C GLY A 90 -1.39 -6.68 -6.36
N VAL A 91 -1.24 -6.97 -7.67
CA VAL A 91 -0.79 -6.01 -8.68
C VAL A 91 -2.00 -5.24 -9.19
N ALA A 92 -1.90 -3.92 -9.18
CA ALA A 92 -2.88 -3.07 -9.83
C ALA A 92 -2.71 -3.20 -11.35
N ALA A 93 -3.75 -3.64 -12.05
CA ALA A 93 -3.84 -3.61 -13.50
C ALA A 93 -3.88 -2.18 -14.04
N HIS A 94 -4.51 -1.28 -13.28
CA HIS A 94 -4.63 0.13 -13.60
C HIS A 94 -4.75 0.93 -12.31
N THR A 95 -4.21 2.16 -12.30
CA THR A 95 -4.31 3.12 -11.20
C THR A 95 -4.84 4.43 -11.77
N GLN A 96 -5.93 4.94 -11.22
CA GLN A 96 -6.53 6.22 -11.58
C GLN A 96 -6.39 7.18 -10.41
N GLY A 97 -5.86 8.38 -10.67
CA GLY A 97 -5.97 9.54 -9.77
C GLY A 97 -7.12 10.45 -10.19
N PHE A 98 -7.54 11.34 -9.28
CA PHE A 98 -8.65 12.27 -9.50
C PHE A 98 -8.12 13.70 -9.36
N ALA A 99 -8.10 14.47 -10.45
CA ALA A 99 -7.47 15.79 -10.47
C ALA A 99 -8.15 16.77 -9.51
N GLU A 100 -9.47 16.64 -9.33
CA GLU A 100 -10.27 17.44 -8.40
C GLU A 100 -9.85 17.30 -6.93
N ILE A 101 -9.08 16.25 -6.62
CA ILE A 101 -8.55 15.95 -5.29
C ILE A 101 -7.04 16.15 -5.30
N ASN A 102 -6.36 15.51 -6.24
CA ASN A 102 -4.91 15.40 -6.25
C ASN A 102 -4.20 16.69 -6.68
N ASP A 103 -4.89 17.63 -7.33
CA ASP A 103 -4.32 18.92 -7.72
C ASP A 103 -4.72 20.06 -6.75
N ASP A 104 -5.63 19.81 -5.79
CA ASP A 104 -5.99 20.78 -4.75
C ASP A 104 -5.13 20.57 -3.50
N ASN A 105 -4.16 21.47 -3.34
CA ASN A 105 -3.18 21.44 -2.25
C ASN A 105 -3.76 21.77 -0.87
N ASP A 106 -4.97 22.34 -0.82
CA ASP A 106 -5.63 22.74 0.43
C ASP A 106 -6.78 21.78 0.79
N LEU A 107 -6.98 20.71 0.02
CA LEU A 107 -8.08 19.76 0.19
C LEU A 107 -7.65 18.58 1.09
N GLY A 108 -8.50 18.29 2.07
CA GLY A 108 -8.42 17.14 2.96
C GLY A 108 -9.67 16.26 2.86
N LEU A 109 -9.48 14.95 3.07
CA LEU A 109 -10.54 13.96 3.07
C LEU A 109 -10.64 13.27 4.43
N GLN A 110 -11.83 13.30 5.03
CA GLN A 110 -12.17 12.63 6.29
C GLN A 110 -13.33 11.65 6.08
N ASP A 111 -13.46 10.68 6.98
CA ASP A 111 -14.53 9.68 6.95
C ASP A 111 -14.69 8.98 5.60
N LEU A 112 -13.56 8.67 4.94
CA LEU A 112 -13.52 8.03 3.63
C LEU A 112 -14.14 6.63 3.73
N ARG A 113 -15.28 6.45 3.05
CA ARG A 113 -16.00 5.18 2.94
C ARG A 113 -16.09 4.76 1.50
N CYS A 114 -16.03 3.46 1.29
CA CYS A 114 -16.01 2.87 -0.04
C CYS A 114 -16.91 1.64 -0.07
N ARG A 115 -17.81 1.57 -1.04
CA ARG A 115 -18.77 0.45 -1.16
C ARG A 115 -18.99 0.06 -2.62
N ALA A 116 -19.34 -1.20 -2.83
CA ALA A 116 -19.80 -1.68 -4.14
C ALA A 116 -21.06 -0.93 -4.57
N HIS A 117 -21.14 -0.56 -5.84
CA HIS A 117 -22.31 0.09 -6.44
C HIS A 117 -22.44 -0.28 -7.92
N GLY A 118 -23.52 -1.00 -8.28
CA GLY A 118 -23.70 -1.51 -9.64
C GLY A 118 -22.52 -2.39 -10.10
N LYS A 119 -21.92 -2.04 -11.24
CA LYS A 119 -20.72 -2.71 -11.79
C LYS A 119 -19.39 -2.09 -11.32
N GLY A 120 -19.44 -1.15 -10.37
CA GLY A 120 -18.29 -0.39 -9.90
C GLY A 120 -18.37 -0.11 -8.40
N ILE A 121 -17.89 1.07 -8.00
CA ILE A 121 -17.84 1.52 -6.60
C ILE A 121 -18.35 2.94 -6.45
N VAL A 122 -18.84 3.23 -5.25
CA VAL A 122 -19.11 4.58 -4.75
C VAL A 122 -18.17 4.84 -3.58
N ILE A 123 -17.51 5.98 -3.61
CA ILE A 123 -16.62 6.49 -2.58
C ILE A 123 -17.26 7.76 -2.03
N THR A 124 -17.38 7.86 -0.71
CA THR A 124 -17.88 9.05 -0.04
C THR A 124 -16.89 9.53 1.00
N ALA A 125 -16.71 10.84 1.11
CA ALA A 125 -15.86 11.45 2.12
C ALA A 125 -16.42 12.79 2.56
N GLN A 126 -16.07 13.22 3.77
CA GLN A 126 -16.18 14.61 4.16
C GLN A 126 -14.95 15.37 3.67
N VAL A 127 -15.18 16.47 2.98
CA VAL A 127 -14.13 17.36 2.50
C VAL A 127 -13.88 18.43 3.55
N THR A 128 -12.63 18.53 3.97
CA THR A 128 -12.11 19.61 4.80
C THR A 128 -11.18 20.46 3.96
N GLY A 129 -11.25 21.79 4.05
CA GLY A 129 -10.38 22.63 3.20
C GLY A 129 -10.96 22.86 1.79
N GLY A 130 -10.05 23.12 0.84
CA GLY A 130 -10.32 23.42 -0.56
C GLY A 130 -10.71 24.87 -0.85
N LYS A 131 -10.54 25.28 -2.12
CA LYS A 131 -10.88 26.63 -2.60
C LYS A 131 -12.27 26.65 -3.26
N PRO A 132 -13.20 27.53 -2.86
CA PRO A 132 -13.12 28.54 -1.79
C PRO A 132 -13.24 27.92 -0.38
N ALA A 133 -12.60 28.58 0.59
CA ALA A 133 -12.39 28.13 1.97
C ALA A 133 -13.66 27.64 2.69
N VAL A 134 -13.65 26.34 3.00
CA VAL A 134 -14.47 25.51 3.91
C VAL A 134 -15.89 25.98 4.24
N LYS A 135 -16.85 25.35 3.55
CA LYS A 135 -17.95 24.68 4.25
C LYS A 135 -17.64 23.18 4.24
N ARG A 136 -17.96 22.44 5.30
CA ARG A 136 -17.94 20.96 5.24
C ARG A 136 -18.80 20.54 4.06
N ARG A 137 -18.20 19.85 3.10
CA ARG A 137 -18.89 19.32 1.90
C ARG A 137 -18.78 17.81 1.93
N THR A 138 -19.80 17.13 1.45
CA THR A 138 -19.73 15.69 1.19
C THR A 138 -19.32 15.47 -0.24
N MET A 139 -18.25 14.73 -0.45
CA MET A 139 -17.82 14.22 -1.75
C MET A 139 -18.53 12.88 -2.01
N GLN A 140 -19.02 12.70 -3.24
CA GLN A 140 -19.40 11.40 -3.78
C GLN A 140 -18.68 11.20 -5.11
N LEU A 141 -17.88 10.14 -5.19
CA LEU A 141 -17.12 9.74 -6.35
C LEU A 141 -17.59 8.34 -6.80
N GLU A 142 -18.07 8.26 -8.03
CA GLU A 142 -18.51 7.02 -8.66
C GLU A 142 -17.48 6.56 -9.69
N VAL A 143 -17.01 5.33 -9.54
CA VAL A 143 -16.01 4.74 -10.43
C VAL A 143 -16.56 3.44 -11.01
N GLY A 144 -16.62 3.39 -12.33
CA GLY A 144 -17.19 2.26 -13.06
C GLY A 144 -16.18 1.17 -13.45
N PRO A 145 -16.63 0.17 -14.22
CA PRO A 145 -15.74 -0.84 -14.80
C PRO A 145 -14.96 -0.32 -16.01
N ALA A 146 -15.46 0.72 -16.69
CA ALA A 146 -14.74 1.40 -17.77
C ALA A 146 -13.64 2.29 -17.18
N LEU A 147 -12.43 2.15 -17.70
CA LEU A 147 -11.30 2.99 -17.29
C LEU A 147 -11.57 4.46 -17.63
N GLU A 148 -10.97 5.37 -16.85
CA GLU A 148 -11.04 6.82 -17.03
C GLU A 148 -12.44 7.46 -17.02
N LYS A 149 -13.50 6.65 -16.85
CA LYS A 149 -14.88 7.13 -16.68
C LYS A 149 -15.26 7.11 -15.21
N TYR A 150 -15.32 8.30 -14.62
CA TYR A 150 -15.81 8.53 -13.28
C TYR A 150 -16.75 9.74 -13.24
N SER A 151 -17.53 9.84 -12.17
CA SER A 151 -18.30 11.03 -11.84
C SER A 151 -17.96 11.44 -10.42
N ILE A 152 -17.62 12.71 -10.22
CA ILE A 152 -17.41 13.28 -8.90
C ILE A 152 -18.40 14.42 -8.68
N SER A 153 -18.95 14.46 -7.48
CA SER A 153 -19.86 15.52 -7.05
C SER A 153 -19.55 15.93 -5.62
N PHE A 154 -19.78 17.21 -5.33
CA PHE A 154 -19.62 17.80 -4.02
C PHE A 154 -20.95 18.40 -3.60
N SER A 155 -21.37 18.14 -2.36
CA SER A 155 -22.61 18.67 -1.79
C SER A 155 -22.32 19.48 -0.52
N PRO A 156 -22.77 20.76 -0.44
CA PRO A 156 -23.40 21.53 -1.52
C PRO A 156 -22.41 21.79 -2.68
N ALA A 157 -22.95 22.02 -3.88
CA ALA A 157 -22.16 22.28 -5.08
C ALA A 157 -21.20 23.46 -4.90
N LEU A 158 -20.04 23.37 -5.57
CA LEU A 158 -19.10 24.48 -5.69
C LEU A 158 -19.81 25.63 -6.42
N LYS A 159 -19.88 26.80 -5.77
CA LYS A 159 -20.38 28.04 -6.37
C LYS A 159 -19.25 28.77 -7.07
#